data_AF-A0A1V5ZC38-F1
#
_entry.id   AF-A0A1V5ZC38-F1
#
_cell.length_a   1.000
_cell.length_b   1.000
_cell.length_c   1.000
_cell.angle_alpha   90.00
_cell.angle_beta   90.00
_cell.angle_gamma   90.00
#
_symmetry.space_group_name_H-M   'P 1'
#
loop_
_entity.id
_entity.type
_entity.pdbx_description
1 polymer ?
#
loop_
_entity_poly.entity_id
_entity_poly.type
_entity_poly.pdbx_seq_one_letter_code
_entity_poly.pdbx_strand_id
1 'polypeptide(L)'
;MLKSPRKEVNNDQPASFDQADVQDDDTYEFKWQTANLEIDAGTYTVYAVSAPRDKDHLNDAQYDTVSLVIKKPYIQATASASVVAKGDKLYLRGTAEGDPSKGVAIWILGKNKVLYATESVNDDMSFEHEIKSATTSSLYAGQYFVVIQHPMYNNEFDVYPDNPLEPQYVYGSYPTRNSQIFKVGGSGALQGTDAAEALIQAINSPMVDDTYTKMQFLVEEPKVTINPIGEQAVGSKFEISGTTNLMYDDNDLLIEVTSSSFKPTDKSQSGEFSGATGTVKVQQGTDGLNKWVFNVDASTFKPDEYIVRVSGVTTGVVETSLFNVVEAGAIPTPTPVVVETPEATPEPTPEPTTVPPTPEPTTVPPTPEPTQQSPGFGALVALAGLGAVAFLVMRRN
;
A
#
# COMPACT_ATOMS: atom_id res chain seq x y z
N MET A 1 -38.83 2.13 -20.91
CA MET A 1 -38.17 3.31 -21.50
C MET A 1 -36.74 3.43 -20.94
N LEU A 2 -35.79 4.07 -21.63
CA LEU A 2 -34.38 4.13 -21.20
C LEU A 2 -34.18 4.81 -19.83
N LYS A 3 -34.94 5.86 -19.50
CA LYS A 3 -34.87 6.55 -18.20
C LYS A 3 -35.65 5.84 -17.08
N SER A 4 -36.43 4.81 -17.40
CA SER A 4 -37.16 3.99 -16.44
C SER A 4 -37.29 2.56 -16.99
N PRO A 5 -36.22 1.76 -16.94
CA PRO A 5 -36.13 0.50 -17.68
C PRO A 5 -37.15 -0.56 -17.26
N ARG A 6 -37.65 -0.52 -16.02
CA ARG A 6 -38.72 -1.40 -15.53
C ARG A 6 -40.13 -0.97 -15.94
N LYS A 7 -40.29 0.23 -16.53
CA LYS A 7 -41.56 0.72 -17.01
C LYS A 7 -41.75 0.36 -18.47
N GLU A 8 -42.83 -0.36 -18.75
CA GLU A 8 -43.24 -0.71 -20.11
C GLU A 8 -43.55 0.55 -20.93
N VAL A 9 -43.22 0.47 -22.22
CA VAL A 9 -43.60 1.46 -23.22
C VAL A 9 -44.93 1.04 -23.83
N ASN A 10 -45.77 1.99 -24.24
CA ASN A 10 -47.11 1.74 -24.74
C ASN A 10 -47.24 2.21 -26.19
N ASN A 11 -47.73 1.33 -27.06
CA ASN A 11 -47.92 1.64 -28.47
C ASN A 11 -48.82 2.86 -28.68
N ASP A 12 -48.52 3.66 -29.71
CA ASP A 12 -49.25 4.89 -30.06
C ASP A 12 -49.26 5.96 -28.94
N GLN A 13 -48.42 5.83 -27.92
CA GLN A 13 -48.26 6.78 -26.82
C GLN A 13 -46.81 7.29 -26.76
N PRO A 14 -46.44 8.33 -27.52
CA PRO A 14 -45.07 8.86 -27.56
C PRO A 14 -44.49 9.21 -26.19
N ALA A 15 -45.32 9.70 -25.26
CA ALA A 15 -44.89 10.06 -23.90
C ALA A 15 -44.45 8.85 -23.04
N SER A 16 -44.71 7.62 -23.49
CA SER A 16 -44.22 6.40 -22.83
C SER A 16 -42.83 5.97 -23.31
N PHE A 17 -42.28 6.63 -24.33
CA PHE A 17 -40.93 6.42 -24.86
C PHE A 17 -40.00 7.58 -24.48
N ASP A 18 -38.71 7.30 -24.44
CA ASP A 18 -37.70 8.37 -24.45
C ASP A 18 -37.49 8.83 -25.89
N GLN A 19 -37.50 10.15 -26.11
CA GLN A 19 -37.45 10.76 -27.43
C GLN A 19 -36.12 11.49 -27.63
N ALA A 20 -35.62 11.47 -28.86
CA ALA A 20 -34.50 12.25 -29.34
C ALA A 20 -34.92 12.98 -30.62
N ASP A 21 -34.53 14.25 -30.74
CA ASP A 21 -34.85 15.03 -31.93
C ASP A 21 -33.87 14.68 -33.06
N VAL A 22 -34.42 14.43 -34.26
CA VAL A 22 -33.64 14.27 -35.49
C VAL A 22 -33.27 15.66 -36.00
N GLN A 23 -31.98 15.87 -36.25
CA GLN A 23 -31.41 17.13 -36.74
C GLN A 23 -31.61 17.26 -38.26
N ASP A 24 -31.37 18.45 -38.80
CA ASP A 24 -31.54 18.75 -40.24
C ASP A 24 -30.60 17.94 -41.16
N ASP A 25 -29.55 17.33 -40.61
CA ASP A 25 -28.59 16.46 -41.31
C ASP A 25 -28.92 14.97 -41.19
N ASP A 26 -30.16 14.64 -40.81
CA ASP A 26 -30.68 13.28 -40.58
C ASP A 26 -29.96 12.51 -39.46
N THR A 27 -29.21 13.19 -38.57
CA THR A 27 -28.59 12.57 -37.38
C THR A 27 -29.41 12.77 -36.11
N TYR A 28 -29.19 11.95 -35.10
CA TYR A 28 -29.76 12.14 -33.76
C TYR A 28 -28.76 11.70 -32.68
N GLU A 29 -28.83 12.31 -31.51
CA GLU A 29 -28.04 11.93 -30.33
C GLU A 29 -28.99 11.76 -29.13
N PHE A 30 -28.80 10.68 -28.37
CA PHE A 30 -29.46 10.50 -27.09
C PHE A 30 -28.41 10.21 -26.01
N LYS A 31 -28.23 11.14 -25.07
CA LYS A 31 -27.36 10.95 -23.91
C LYS A 31 -28.11 10.14 -22.86
N TRP A 32 -27.75 8.88 -22.71
CA TRP A 32 -28.35 7.99 -21.72
C TRP A 32 -27.54 7.99 -20.41
N GLN A 33 -28.13 8.55 -19.36
CA GLN A 33 -27.59 8.45 -18.00
C GLN A 33 -28.00 7.10 -17.40
N THR A 34 -27.04 6.21 -17.19
CA THR A 34 -27.26 4.88 -16.63
C THR A 34 -27.13 4.82 -15.11
N ALA A 35 -26.63 5.90 -14.48
CA ALA A 35 -26.54 5.99 -13.02
C ALA A 35 -27.94 5.95 -12.37
N ASN A 36 -28.04 5.29 -11.20
CA ASN A 36 -29.27 5.15 -10.40
C ASN A 36 -30.47 4.52 -11.13
N LEU A 37 -30.23 3.79 -12.22
CA LEU A 37 -31.28 3.02 -12.89
C LEU A 37 -31.37 1.62 -12.30
N GLU A 38 -32.58 1.09 -12.21
CA GLU A 38 -32.85 -0.28 -11.76
C GLU A 38 -32.52 -1.31 -12.86
N ILE A 39 -31.27 -1.31 -13.32
CA ILE A 39 -30.72 -2.20 -14.35
C ILE A 39 -29.56 -3.01 -13.78
N ASP A 40 -29.53 -4.28 -14.12
CA ASP A 40 -28.46 -5.18 -13.71
C ASP A 40 -27.27 -5.09 -14.68
N ALA A 41 -26.13 -5.64 -14.27
CA ALA A 41 -25.04 -5.88 -15.22
C ALA A 41 -25.48 -6.92 -16.25
N GLY A 42 -25.24 -6.67 -17.54
CA GLY A 42 -25.67 -7.55 -18.60
C GLY A 42 -25.48 -6.96 -20.00
N THR A 43 -25.83 -7.75 -20.99
CA THR A 43 -25.93 -7.27 -22.37
C THR A 43 -27.34 -6.76 -22.61
N TYR A 44 -27.44 -5.49 -23.00
CA TYR A 44 -28.69 -4.82 -23.31
C TYR A 44 -28.76 -4.53 -24.80
N THR A 45 -29.94 -4.73 -25.39
CA THR A 45 -30.25 -4.27 -26.73
C THR A 45 -31.13 -3.03 -26.62
N VAL A 46 -30.61 -1.90 -27.10
CA VAL A 46 -31.36 -0.65 -27.22
C VAL A 46 -32.01 -0.62 -28.60
N TYR A 47 -33.30 -0.31 -28.64
CA TYR A 47 -34.08 -0.16 -29.86
C TYR A 47 -34.35 1.33 -30.09
N ALA A 48 -33.97 1.84 -31.26
CA ALA A 48 -34.41 3.14 -31.75
C ALA A 48 -35.53 2.90 -32.77
N VAL A 49 -36.70 3.51 -32.56
CA VAL A 49 -37.91 3.29 -33.37
C VAL A 49 -38.41 4.61 -33.93
N SER A 50 -38.85 4.63 -35.20
CA SER A 50 -39.34 5.84 -35.88
C SER A 50 -40.76 6.24 -35.50
N ALA A 51 -41.48 5.39 -34.76
CA ALA A 51 -42.83 5.59 -34.26
C ALA A 51 -42.96 4.87 -32.90
N PRO A 52 -43.91 5.25 -32.03
CA PRO A 52 -44.07 4.65 -30.69
C PRO A 52 -44.59 3.20 -30.80
N ARG A 53 -43.68 2.28 -31.12
CA ARG A 53 -43.88 0.83 -31.23
C ARG A 53 -42.91 0.11 -30.30
N ASP A 54 -43.44 -0.79 -29.49
CA ASP A 54 -42.66 -1.65 -28.61
C ASP A 54 -41.91 -2.75 -29.40
N LYS A 55 -41.14 -3.58 -28.69
CA LYS A 55 -40.33 -4.65 -29.30
C LYS A 55 -41.13 -5.70 -30.07
N ASP A 56 -42.42 -5.87 -29.75
CA ASP A 56 -43.28 -6.89 -30.33
C ASP A 56 -44.05 -6.35 -31.56
N HIS A 57 -44.03 -5.03 -31.78
CA HIS A 57 -44.71 -4.35 -32.89
C HIS A 57 -43.76 -3.61 -33.83
N LEU A 58 -42.50 -4.05 -33.92
CA LEU A 58 -41.47 -3.41 -34.75
C LEU A 58 -41.77 -3.43 -36.25
N ASN A 59 -42.67 -4.30 -36.74
CA ASN A 59 -43.08 -4.33 -38.15
C ASN A 59 -43.88 -3.08 -38.57
N ASP A 60 -44.42 -2.34 -37.60
CA ASP A 60 -45.23 -1.14 -37.84
C ASP A 60 -44.40 0.17 -37.78
N ALA A 61 -43.07 0.06 -37.68
CA ALA A 61 -42.14 1.20 -37.64
C ALA A 61 -40.80 0.85 -38.31
N GLN A 62 -40.03 1.87 -38.70
CA GLN A 62 -38.60 1.66 -38.96
C GLN A 62 -37.89 1.56 -37.61
N TYR A 63 -36.91 0.67 -37.50
CA TYR A 63 -36.13 0.55 -36.27
C TYR A 63 -34.69 0.15 -36.58
N ASP A 64 -33.81 0.47 -35.65
CA ASP A 64 -32.46 -0.07 -35.59
C ASP A 64 -32.13 -0.45 -34.14
N THR A 65 -31.10 -1.27 -33.97
CA THR A 65 -30.68 -1.76 -32.65
C THR A 65 -29.19 -1.61 -32.44
N VAL A 66 -28.82 -1.29 -31.20
CA VAL A 66 -27.44 -1.38 -30.74
C VAL A 66 -27.39 -2.25 -29.50
N SER A 67 -26.36 -3.10 -29.42
CA SER A 67 -26.08 -3.87 -28.22
C SER A 67 -24.97 -3.21 -27.42
N LEU A 68 -25.16 -3.10 -26.10
CA LEU A 68 -24.17 -2.59 -25.17
C LEU A 68 -24.08 -3.51 -23.96
N VAL A 69 -22.92 -3.49 -23.30
CA VAL A 69 -22.69 -4.24 -22.07
C VAL A 69 -22.63 -3.27 -20.91
N ILE A 70 -23.54 -3.43 -19.95
CA ILE A 70 -23.47 -2.77 -18.66
C ILE A 70 -22.72 -3.70 -17.71
N LYS A 71 -21.64 -3.21 -17.12
CA LYS A 71 -20.86 -3.97 -16.15
C LYS A 71 -21.23 -3.54 -14.74
N LYS A 72 -21.06 -4.45 -13.78
CA LYS A 72 -21.07 -4.08 -12.37
C LYS A 72 -19.87 -3.15 -12.12
N PRO A 73 -20.04 -2.00 -11.43
CA PRO A 73 -18.91 -1.16 -11.05
C PRO A 73 -17.86 -1.99 -10.31
N TYR A 74 -16.59 -1.71 -10.61
CA TYR A 74 -15.45 -2.50 -10.16
C TYR A 74 -14.38 -1.57 -9.58
N ILE A 75 -13.71 -2.04 -8.52
CA ILE A 75 -12.62 -1.31 -7.88
C ILE A 75 -11.40 -2.19 -7.66
N GLN A 76 -10.22 -1.68 -7.98
CA GLN A 76 -8.92 -2.28 -7.70
C GLN A 76 -7.93 -1.21 -7.29
N ALA A 77 -6.94 -1.58 -6.46
CA ALA A 77 -5.91 -0.66 -6.03
C ALA A 77 -4.66 -1.38 -5.52
N THR A 78 -3.54 -0.65 -5.47
CA THR A 78 -2.26 -1.08 -4.92
C THR A 78 -1.65 0.05 -4.08
N ALA A 79 -0.83 -0.32 -3.11
CA ALA A 79 0.08 0.61 -2.44
C ALA A 79 1.38 0.73 -3.26
N SER A 80 2.08 1.87 -3.14
CA SER A 80 3.38 2.08 -3.77
C SER A 80 4.51 1.25 -3.15
N ALA A 81 4.31 0.76 -1.92
CA ALA A 81 5.19 -0.15 -1.21
C ALA A 81 4.40 -1.01 -0.21
N SER A 82 4.89 -2.21 0.08
CA SER A 82 4.31 -3.08 1.12
C SER A 82 4.84 -2.77 2.53
N VAL A 83 5.96 -2.06 2.62
CA VAL A 83 6.60 -1.60 3.85
C VAL A 83 6.92 -0.11 3.70
N VAL A 84 6.67 0.67 4.75
CA VAL A 84 6.96 2.11 4.80
C VAL A 84 7.65 2.44 6.12
N ALA A 85 8.78 3.15 6.08
CA ALA A 85 9.39 3.66 7.30
C ALA A 85 8.59 4.87 7.81
N LYS A 86 8.48 5.04 9.12
CA LYS A 86 7.77 6.18 9.69
C LYS A 86 8.40 7.49 9.23
N GLY A 87 7.57 8.39 8.70
CA GLY A 87 8.02 9.66 8.11
C GLY A 87 8.17 9.62 6.60
N ASP A 88 8.14 8.44 5.97
CA ASP A 88 8.07 8.33 4.52
C ASP A 88 6.64 8.47 4.02
N LYS A 89 6.48 8.92 2.77
CA LYS A 89 5.19 8.94 2.10
C LYS A 89 4.82 7.55 1.59
N LEU A 90 3.52 7.31 1.50
CA LEU A 90 2.97 6.13 0.83
C LEU A 90 1.83 6.57 -0.10
N TYR A 91 1.74 5.96 -1.28
CA TYR A 91 0.68 6.25 -2.24
C TYR A 91 -0.23 5.04 -2.40
N LEU A 92 -1.54 5.25 -2.36
CA LEU A 92 -2.53 4.26 -2.76
C LEU A 92 -3.06 4.66 -4.13
N ARG A 93 -2.95 3.76 -5.11
CA ARG A 93 -3.34 4.02 -6.51
C ARG A 93 -4.27 2.95 -7.00
N GLY A 94 -5.29 3.33 -7.75
CA GLY A 94 -6.27 2.37 -8.23
C GLY A 94 -7.11 2.87 -9.38
N THR A 95 -8.08 2.04 -9.74
CA THR A 95 -9.13 2.38 -10.70
C THR A 95 -10.49 2.03 -10.10
N ALA A 96 -11.47 2.89 -10.32
CA ALA A 96 -12.85 2.75 -9.89
C ALA A 96 -13.80 2.99 -11.08
N GLU A 97 -14.38 1.93 -11.61
CA GLU A 97 -15.31 2.00 -12.74
C GLU A 97 -16.69 2.49 -12.29
N GLY A 98 -17.43 3.16 -13.18
CA GLY A 98 -18.81 3.61 -12.90
C GLY A 98 -18.96 5.08 -12.54
N ASP A 99 -17.88 5.87 -12.58
CA ASP A 99 -17.86 7.32 -12.34
C ASP A 99 -18.56 7.73 -11.02
N PRO A 100 -18.08 7.23 -9.86
CA PRO A 100 -18.70 7.52 -8.59
C PRO A 100 -18.54 9.01 -8.25
N SER A 101 -19.63 9.77 -8.16
CA SER A 101 -19.54 11.22 -7.95
C SER A 101 -19.04 11.61 -6.56
N LYS A 102 -19.11 10.69 -5.59
CA LYS A 102 -18.51 10.83 -4.25
C LYS A 102 -17.03 10.41 -4.22
N GLY A 103 -16.51 9.90 -5.32
CA GLY A 103 -15.23 9.24 -5.37
C GLY A 103 -15.23 7.88 -4.66
N VAL A 104 -14.08 7.50 -4.11
CA VAL A 104 -13.89 6.30 -3.30
C VAL A 104 -13.61 6.67 -1.84
N ALA A 105 -14.09 5.88 -0.89
CA ALA A 105 -13.77 6.04 0.52
C ALA A 105 -12.58 5.16 0.90
N ILE A 106 -11.59 5.71 1.58
CA ILE A 106 -10.35 5.05 1.95
C ILE A 106 -10.28 4.95 3.46
N TRP A 107 -10.30 3.73 3.97
CA TRP A 107 -10.14 3.40 5.38
C TRP A 107 -8.75 2.83 5.61
N ILE A 108 -8.01 3.39 6.57
CA ILE A 108 -6.72 2.84 7.02
C ILE A 108 -6.84 2.50 8.50
N LEU A 109 -6.73 1.21 8.80
CA LEU A 109 -7.06 0.62 10.10
C LEU A 109 -5.81 -0.03 10.69
N GLY A 110 -5.28 0.55 11.76
CA GLY A 110 -4.13 0.00 12.48
C GLY A 110 -4.35 -0.04 13.97
N LYS A 111 -3.25 -0.29 14.70
CA LYS A 111 -3.29 -0.46 16.15
C LYS A 111 -3.60 0.84 16.91
N ASN A 112 -3.02 1.96 16.49
CA ASN A 112 -3.13 3.23 17.22
C ASN A 112 -4.01 4.29 16.55
N LYS A 113 -4.38 4.06 15.29
CA LYS A 113 -5.06 5.04 14.45
C LYS A 113 -6.01 4.36 13.48
N VAL A 114 -7.15 5.01 13.28
CA VAL A 114 -8.04 4.82 12.15
C VAL A 114 -8.03 6.13 11.37
N LEU A 115 -7.75 6.04 10.07
CA LEU A 115 -7.81 7.18 9.17
C LEU A 115 -8.92 6.93 8.15
N TYR A 116 -9.59 8.00 7.77
CA TYR A 116 -10.60 8.01 6.74
C TYR A 116 -10.32 9.17 5.79
N ALA A 117 -10.46 8.90 4.50
CA ALA A 117 -10.43 9.91 3.46
C ALA A 117 -11.42 9.54 2.36
N THR A 118 -11.76 10.51 1.53
CA THR A 118 -12.42 10.25 0.24
C THR A 118 -11.53 10.81 -0.86
N GLU A 119 -11.40 10.09 -1.95
CA GLU A 119 -10.64 10.55 -3.12
C GLU A 119 -11.51 10.57 -4.36
N SER A 120 -11.44 11.67 -5.11
CA SER A 120 -12.11 11.81 -6.39
C SER A 120 -11.52 10.82 -7.41
N VAL A 121 -12.38 10.38 -8.32
CA VAL A 121 -12.00 9.51 -9.44
C VAL A 121 -11.89 10.39 -10.68
N ASN A 122 -10.79 10.24 -11.42
CA ASN A 122 -10.53 10.97 -12.66
C ASN A 122 -11.40 10.43 -13.82
N ASP A 123 -11.49 11.17 -14.91
CA ASP A 123 -12.23 10.76 -16.13
C ASP A 123 -11.74 9.43 -16.73
N ASP A 124 -10.47 9.08 -16.50
CA ASP A 124 -9.88 7.80 -16.91
C ASP A 124 -10.10 6.67 -15.88
N MET A 125 -10.98 6.90 -14.90
CA MET A 125 -11.33 6.02 -13.78
C MET A 125 -10.21 5.83 -12.76
N SER A 126 -9.07 6.51 -12.88
CA SER A 126 -7.97 6.39 -11.92
C SER A 126 -8.21 7.24 -10.66
N PHE A 127 -7.59 6.83 -9.56
CA PHE A 127 -7.48 7.65 -8.35
C PHE A 127 -6.11 7.44 -7.68
N GLU A 128 -5.67 8.45 -6.94
CA GLU A 128 -4.45 8.41 -6.12
C GLU A 128 -4.70 9.07 -4.76
N HIS A 129 -4.26 8.41 -3.68
CA HIS A 129 -4.24 8.97 -2.33
C HIS A 129 -2.82 9.02 -1.80
N GLU A 130 -2.36 10.20 -1.40
CA GLU A 130 -1.09 10.37 -0.67
C GLU A 130 -1.30 10.27 0.84
N ILE A 131 -0.69 9.26 1.45
CA ILE A 131 -0.48 9.19 2.89
C ILE A 131 0.81 9.95 3.19
N LYS A 132 0.65 11.18 3.69
CA LYS A 132 1.73 12.13 3.96
C LYS A 132 2.72 11.62 5.01
N SER A 133 3.96 12.08 4.92
CA SER A 133 5.03 11.88 5.91
C SER A 133 4.61 12.16 7.36
N ALA A 134 3.88 13.26 7.59
CA ALA A 134 3.41 13.60 8.93
C ALA A 134 2.42 12.56 9.49
N THR A 135 1.61 11.97 8.62
CA THR A 135 0.67 10.91 8.98
C THR A 135 1.43 9.65 9.35
N THR A 136 2.33 9.16 8.50
CA THR A 136 3.11 7.92 8.75
C THR A 136 4.01 8.06 9.98
N SER A 137 4.57 9.23 10.26
CA SER A 137 5.31 9.52 11.50
C SER A 137 4.50 9.31 12.78
N SER A 138 3.19 9.56 12.73
CA SER A 138 2.27 9.40 13.88
C SER A 138 1.77 7.96 14.06
N LEU A 139 2.00 7.09 13.08
CA LEU A 139 1.61 5.69 13.13
C LEU A 139 2.54 4.90 14.06
N TYR A 140 2.03 3.87 14.71
CA TYR A 140 2.88 2.92 15.42
C TYR A 140 3.46 1.93 14.43
N ALA A 141 4.68 1.44 14.69
CA ALA A 141 5.19 0.33 13.91
C ALA A 141 4.26 -0.89 14.03
N GLY A 142 4.00 -1.55 12.90
CA GLY A 142 3.05 -2.65 12.81
C GLY A 142 2.22 -2.61 11.53
N GLN A 143 1.31 -3.58 11.44
CA GLN A 143 0.48 -3.80 10.27
C GLN A 143 -0.71 -2.83 10.23
N TYR A 144 -0.98 -2.29 9.05
CA TYR A 144 -2.16 -1.49 8.73
C TYR A 144 -2.94 -2.15 7.60
N PHE A 145 -4.26 -2.19 7.76
CA PHE A 145 -5.19 -2.70 6.77
C PHE A 145 -5.85 -1.53 6.06
N VAL A 146 -5.93 -1.62 4.73
CA VAL A 146 -6.58 -0.62 3.90
C VAL A 146 -7.81 -1.25 3.27
N VAL A 147 -8.96 -0.58 3.40
CA VAL A 147 -10.20 -0.92 2.70
C VAL A 147 -10.59 0.30 1.88
N ILE A 148 -10.66 0.13 0.56
CA ILE A 148 -11.11 1.17 -0.36
C ILE A 148 -12.48 0.79 -0.86
N GLN A 149 -13.48 1.58 -0.50
CA GLN A 149 -14.90 1.34 -0.71
C GLN A 149 -15.41 2.19 -1.88
N HIS A 150 -16.25 1.58 -2.70
CA HIS A 150 -16.92 2.18 -3.85
C HIS A 150 -18.42 2.30 -3.55
N PRO A 151 -19.07 3.45 -3.82
CA PRO A 151 -20.46 3.75 -3.44
C PRO A 151 -21.54 3.11 -4.35
N MET A 152 -21.10 2.21 -5.24
CA MET A 152 -21.91 1.37 -6.13
C MET A 152 -23.13 2.07 -6.78
N TYR A 153 -24.33 1.48 -6.72
CA TYR A 153 -25.43 1.83 -7.63
C TYR A 153 -26.23 3.05 -7.17
N ASN A 154 -26.37 3.22 -5.85
CA ASN A 154 -27.03 4.40 -5.26
C ASN A 154 -26.11 5.63 -5.19
N ASN A 155 -24.81 5.45 -5.48
CA ASN A 155 -23.77 6.47 -5.48
C ASN A 155 -23.68 7.23 -4.13
N GLU A 156 -23.93 6.52 -3.05
CA GLU A 156 -23.74 6.96 -1.67
C GLU A 156 -22.95 5.88 -0.90
N PHE A 157 -22.07 6.29 0.02
CA PHE A 157 -21.44 5.32 0.91
C PHE A 157 -22.46 4.88 1.97
N ASP A 158 -22.80 3.59 1.98
CA ASP A 158 -23.70 2.99 2.94
C ASP A 158 -23.03 2.67 4.27
N VAL A 159 -21.69 2.56 4.27
CA VAL A 159 -20.85 2.42 5.46
C VAL A 159 -19.89 3.61 5.55
N TYR A 160 -19.93 4.37 6.64
CA TYR A 160 -19.22 5.65 6.76
C TYR A 160 -18.89 5.97 8.23
N PRO A 161 -17.88 6.81 8.52
CA PRO A 161 -17.53 7.15 9.89
C PRO A 161 -18.50 8.20 10.45
N ASP A 162 -18.61 8.25 11.78
CA ASP A 162 -19.31 9.34 12.47
C ASP A 162 -18.66 10.70 12.23
N ASN A 163 -17.32 10.73 12.15
CA ASN A 163 -16.51 11.88 11.81
C ASN A 163 -15.34 11.47 10.91
N PRO A 164 -15.18 12.03 9.70
CA PRO A 164 -14.10 11.66 8.78
C PRO A 164 -12.70 12.06 9.27
N LEU A 165 -12.56 13.09 10.12
CA LEU A 165 -11.26 13.57 10.59
C LEU A 165 -10.73 12.76 11.76
N GLU A 166 -11.62 12.35 12.67
CA GLU A 166 -11.28 11.55 13.85
C GLU A 166 -12.36 10.50 14.12
N PRO A 167 -12.40 9.41 13.32
CA PRO A 167 -13.44 8.38 13.45
C PRO A 167 -13.47 7.77 14.86
N GLN A 168 -14.64 7.79 15.50
CA GLN A 168 -14.88 7.08 16.76
C GLN A 168 -15.79 5.87 16.55
N TYR A 169 -16.74 5.99 15.62
CA TYR A 169 -17.72 4.96 15.30
C TYR A 169 -17.85 4.79 13.79
N VAL A 170 -18.18 3.56 13.38
CA VAL A 170 -18.61 3.25 12.02
C VAL A 170 -20.11 3.12 12.01
N TYR A 171 -20.75 3.84 11.11
CA TYR A 171 -22.19 3.90 10.91
C TYR A 171 -22.61 3.22 9.61
N GLY A 172 -23.86 2.76 9.59
CA GLY A 172 -24.52 2.19 8.44
C GLY A 172 -25.81 2.92 8.09
N SER A 173 -26.26 2.75 6.85
CA SER A 173 -27.56 3.24 6.37
C SER A 173 -28.77 2.40 6.84
N TYR A 174 -28.54 1.19 7.37
CA TYR A 174 -29.56 0.23 7.81
C TYR A 174 -29.46 -0.11 9.32
N PRO A 175 -30.59 -0.33 10.05
CA PRO A 175 -32.00 -0.26 9.61
C PRO A 175 -32.50 1.16 9.34
N THR A 176 -31.84 2.16 9.93
CA THR A 176 -32.04 3.57 9.62
C THR A 176 -30.69 4.24 9.43
N ARG A 177 -30.67 5.37 8.70
CA ARG A 177 -29.44 6.14 8.52
C ARG A 177 -28.77 6.48 9.86
N ASN A 178 -27.44 6.39 9.90
CA ASN A 178 -26.60 6.58 11.10
C ASN A 178 -26.78 5.48 12.17
N SER A 179 -27.16 4.27 11.79
CA SER A 179 -27.16 3.14 12.73
C SER A 179 -25.73 2.79 13.10
N GLN A 180 -25.40 2.78 14.39
CA GLN A 180 -24.06 2.45 14.84
C GLN A 180 -23.76 0.96 14.64
N ILE A 181 -22.70 0.66 13.88
CA ILE A 181 -22.28 -0.72 13.61
C ILE A 181 -21.26 -1.17 14.66
N PHE A 182 -20.14 -0.45 14.78
CA PHE A 182 -19.09 -0.75 15.76
C PHE A 182 -18.25 0.49 16.08
N LYS A 183 -17.38 0.34 17.08
CA LYS A 183 -16.52 1.41 17.60
C LYS A 183 -15.08 1.22 17.12
N VAL A 184 -14.44 2.30 16.69
CA VAL A 184 -13.07 2.33 16.12
C VAL A 184 -12.13 3.33 16.83
N GLY A 185 -12.66 4.20 17.68
CA GLY A 185 -11.88 5.14 18.48
C GLY A 185 -12.21 5.10 19.97
N GLY A 186 -11.22 5.40 20.82
CA GLY A 186 -11.38 5.44 22.28
C GLY A 186 -11.40 4.07 22.97
N SER A 187 -11.77 4.05 24.25
CA SER A 187 -11.79 2.82 25.07
C SER A 187 -12.80 1.79 24.53
N GLY A 188 -12.35 0.54 24.38
CA GLY A 188 -13.15 -0.57 23.86
C GLY A 188 -13.34 -0.58 22.34
N ALA A 189 -12.58 0.23 21.60
CA ALA A 189 -12.59 0.21 20.13
C ALA A 189 -11.93 -1.05 19.56
N LEU A 190 -12.46 -1.53 18.43
CA LEU A 190 -11.76 -2.49 17.58
C LEU A 190 -10.56 -1.81 16.93
N GLN A 191 -9.48 -2.56 16.70
CA GLN A 191 -8.23 -2.05 16.15
C GLN A 191 -7.64 -3.05 15.15
N GLY A 192 -6.81 -2.56 14.22
CA GLY A 192 -6.10 -3.41 13.27
C GLY A 192 -7.04 -4.39 12.54
N THR A 193 -6.72 -5.68 12.61
CA THR A 193 -7.46 -6.76 11.94
C THR A 193 -8.93 -6.80 12.35
N ASP A 194 -9.25 -6.70 13.65
CA ASP A 194 -10.63 -6.80 14.13
C ASP A 194 -11.50 -5.67 13.57
N ALA A 195 -10.96 -4.46 13.48
CA ALA A 195 -11.65 -3.32 12.88
C ALA A 195 -11.84 -3.51 11.37
N ALA A 196 -10.83 -4.04 10.68
CA ALA A 196 -10.89 -4.29 9.24
C ALA A 196 -11.90 -5.39 8.89
N GLU A 197 -11.95 -6.46 9.68
CA GLU A 197 -12.94 -7.52 9.51
C GLU A 197 -14.36 -7.02 9.79
N ALA A 198 -14.55 -6.24 10.87
CA ALA A 198 -15.85 -5.64 11.17
C ALA A 198 -16.32 -4.68 10.06
N LEU A 199 -15.41 -3.88 9.49
CA LEU A 199 -15.71 -3.00 8.36
C LEU A 199 -16.11 -3.80 7.12
N ILE A 200 -15.36 -4.84 6.78
CA ILE A 200 -15.65 -5.73 5.65
C ILE A 200 -16.99 -6.43 5.84
N GLN A 201 -17.30 -6.91 7.05
CA GLN A 201 -18.58 -7.52 7.35
C GLN A 201 -19.72 -6.52 7.19
N ALA A 202 -19.53 -5.26 7.60
CA ALA A 202 -20.51 -4.21 7.40
C ALA A 202 -20.78 -3.95 5.91
N ILE A 203 -19.73 -3.83 5.08
CA ILE A 203 -19.86 -3.59 3.63
C ILE A 203 -20.46 -4.81 2.92
N ASN A 204 -20.15 -6.03 3.34
CA ASN A 204 -20.73 -7.26 2.76
C ASN A 204 -22.20 -7.52 3.20
N SER A 205 -22.79 -6.64 4.01
CA SER A 205 -24.18 -6.79 4.43
C SER A 205 -25.10 -6.85 3.21
N PRO A 206 -26.10 -7.75 3.15
CA PRO A 206 -27.04 -7.81 2.02
C PRO A 206 -27.86 -6.52 1.79
N MET A 207 -27.90 -5.63 2.78
CA MET A 207 -28.61 -4.35 2.71
C MET A 207 -27.72 -3.18 2.25
N VAL A 208 -26.44 -3.46 2.00
CA VAL A 208 -25.44 -2.51 1.51
C VAL A 208 -25.10 -2.90 0.09
N ASP A 209 -25.19 -1.95 -0.85
CA ASP A 209 -24.86 -2.22 -2.25
C ASP A 209 -23.39 -1.91 -2.58
N ASP A 210 -22.67 -1.21 -1.69
CA ASP A 210 -21.26 -0.90 -1.77
C ASP A 210 -20.37 -2.11 -2.08
N THR A 211 -19.20 -1.84 -2.66
CA THR A 211 -18.14 -2.83 -2.83
C THR A 211 -16.81 -2.28 -2.37
N TYR A 212 -15.78 -3.12 -2.31
CA TYR A 212 -14.47 -2.69 -1.85
C TYR A 212 -13.34 -3.52 -2.45
N THR A 213 -12.14 -2.96 -2.39
CA THR A 213 -10.89 -3.69 -2.49
C THR A 213 -10.12 -3.53 -1.17
N LYS A 214 -9.30 -4.52 -0.83
CA LYS A 214 -8.54 -4.54 0.42
C LYS A 214 -7.07 -4.83 0.18
N MET A 215 -6.22 -4.23 0.99
CA MET A 215 -4.78 -4.48 1.00
C MET A 215 -4.22 -4.22 2.39
N GLN A 216 -2.91 -4.36 2.54
CA GLN A 216 -2.22 -4.10 3.79
C GLN A 216 -0.82 -3.55 3.50
N PHE A 217 -0.29 -2.79 4.44
CA PHE A 217 1.11 -2.38 4.46
C PHE A 217 1.66 -2.45 5.89
N LEU A 218 2.98 -2.54 6.01
CA LEU A 218 3.68 -2.55 7.27
C LEU A 218 4.33 -1.19 7.51
N VAL A 219 4.14 -0.63 8.70
CA VAL A 219 4.90 0.54 9.17
C VAL A 219 6.07 0.05 10.00
N GLU A 220 7.28 0.52 9.71
CA GLU A 220 8.50 0.21 10.48
C GLU A 220 9.16 1.47 11.04
N GLU A 221 9.94 1.30 12.11
CA GLU A 221 10.81 2.38 12.56
C GLU A 221 11.92 2.65 11.52
N PRO A 222 12.29 3.92 11.28
CA PRO A 222 13.40 4.27 10.43
C PRO A 222 14.69 3.60 10.87
N LYS A 223 15.40 2.98 9.91
CA LYS A 223 16.65 2.26 10.15
C LYS A 223 17.66 2.61 9.08
N VAL A 224 18.90 2.84 9.50
CA VAL A 224 20.06 2.92 8.63
C VAL A 224 21.13 2.00 9.19
N THR A 225 21.95 1.43 8.33
CA THR A 225 23.09 0.59 8.69
C THR A 225 24.33 1.12 8.00
N ILE A 226 25.51 0.80 8.55
CA ILE A 226 26.81 1.11 7.96
C ILE A 226 27.53 -0.23 7.75
N ASN A 227 27.93 -0.51 6.52
CA ASN A 227 28.74 -1.69 6.21
C ASN A 227 30.13 -1.56 6.85
N PRO A 228 30.80 -2.67 7.20
CA PRO A 228 32.18 -2.62 7.69
C PRO A 228 33.10 -1.86 6.72
N ILE A 229 33.75 -0.81 7.21
CA ILE A 229 34.62 0.08 6.39
C ILE A 229 36.03 -0.50 6.25
N GLY A 230 36.50 -1.22 7.27
CA GLY A 230 37.87 -1.73 7.34
C GLY A 230 38.92 -0.64 7.62
N GLU A 231 40.18 -1.03 7.61
CA GLU A 231 41.31 -0.11 7.73
C GLU A 231 41.55 0.63 6.41
N GLN A 232 41.79 1.93 6.48
CA GLN A 232 42.06 2.80 5.32
C GLN A 232 43.42 3.48 5.44
N ALA A 233 44.00 3.91 4.33
CA ALA A 233 45.29 4.60 4.32
C ALA A 233 45.12 6.12 4.14
N VAL A 234 45.99 6.92 4.76
CA VAL A 234 46.08 8.36 4.46
C VAL A 234 46.28 8.57 2.96
N GLY A 235 45.53 9.51 2.37
CA GLY A 235 45.57 9.80 0.93
C GLY A 235 44.76 8.85 0.04
N SER A 236 44.18 7.79 0.59
CA SER A 236 43.32 6.90 -0.16
C SER A 236 41.97 7.53 -0.51
N LYS A 237 41.32 7.00 -1.55
CA LYS A 237 39.92 7.26 -1.85
C LYS A 237 39.16 5.97 -1.63
N PHE A 238 38.10 6.02 -0.83
CA PHE A 238 37.32 4.84 -0.46
C PHE A 238 35.84 5.18 -0.33
N GLU A 239 35.01 4.15 -0.29
CA GLU A 239 33.57 4.26 -0.16
C GLU A 239 33.13 3.82 1.24
N ILE A 240 32.29 4.63 1.86
CA ILE A 240 31.46 4.22 2.98
C ILE A 240 30.07 3.92 2.43
N SER A 241 29.54 2.75 2.72
CA SER A 241 28.23 2.33 2.22
C SER A 241 27.39 1.70 3.31
N GLY A 242 26.10 1.55 3.04
CA GLY A 242 25.19 0.86 3.94
C GLY A 242 23.82 0.66 3.32
N THR A 243 22.88 0.20 4.14
CA THR A 243 21.49 0.01 3.75
C THR A 243 20.54 0.79 4.66
N THR A 244 19.32 1.04 4.19
CA THR A 244 18.27 1.72 4.94
C THR A 244 16.89 1.27 4.46
N ASN A 245 15.88 1.36 5.33
CA ASN A 245 14.47 1.18 4.93
C ASN A 245 13.80 2.51 4.53
N LEU A 246 14.52 3.64 4.57
CA LEU A 246 14.00 4.93 4.12
C LEU A 246 13.75 4.92 2.61
N MET A 247 12.66 5.54 2.17
CA MET A 247 12.24 5.63 0.78
C MET A 247 13.31 6.33 -0.06
N TYR A 248 13.69 5.70 -1.19
CA TYR A 248 14.61 6.28 -2.16
C TYR A 248 13.98 7.50 -2.85
N ASP A 249 14.80 8.37 -3.44
CA ASP A 249 14.45 9.66 -4.05
C ASP A 249 13.91 10.76 -3.12
N ASP A 250 13.14 10.40 -2.09
CA ASP A 250 12.53 11.35 -1.14
C ASP A 250 13.39 11.63 0.11
N ASN A 251 14.39 10.79 0.39
CA ASN A 251 15.26 10.92 1.56
C ASN A 251 16.73 11.14 1.22
N ASP A 252 17.33 12.01 2.02
CA ASP A 252 18.76 12.29 2.04
C ASP A 252 19.36 11.92 3.40
N LEU A 253 20.60 11.44 3.40
CA LEU A 253 21.39 11.15 4.59
C LEU A 253 22.53 12.15 4.71
N LEU A 254 22.75 12.70 5.90
CA LEU A 254 23.92 13.49 6.26
C LEU A 254 24.99 12.58 6.86
N ILE A 255 26.17 12.59 6.25
CA ILE A 255 27.33 11.79 6.66
C ILE A 255 28.36 12.75 7.23
N GLU A 256 28.88 12.41 8.41
CA GLU A 256 29.94 13.13 9.09
C GLU A 256 31.03 12.13 9.47
N VAL A 257 32.24 12.36 8.99
CA VAL A 257 33.44 11.59 9.30
C VAL A 257 34.35 12.50 10.09
N THR A 258 34.61 12.16 11.36
CA THR A 258 35.40 12.98 12.28
C THR A 258 36.39 12.10 13.03
N SER A 259 37.62 12.58 13.20
CA SER A 259 38.62 11.91 14.04
C SER A 259 38.11 11.76 15.48
N SER A 260 38.25 10.57 16.09
CA SER A 260 37.91 10.29 17.48
C SER A 260 38.71 11.15 18.45
N SER A 261 39.91 11.58 18.05
CA SER A 261 40.76 12.50 18.83
C SER A 261 40.33 13.97 18.73
N PHE A 262 39.30 14.28 17.94
CA PHE A 262 38.79 15.64 17.81
C PHE A 262 38.28 16.19 19.15
N LYS A 263 38.91 17.28 19.60
CA LYS A 263 38.53 18.01 20.81
C LYS A 263 38.22 19.46 20.44
N PRO A 264 37.23 20.11 21.08
CA PRO A 264 37.02 21.54 20.90
C PRO A 264 38.31 22.31 21.22
N THR A 265 38.81 23.09 20.26
CA THR A 265 39.98 23.97 20.45
C THR A 265 39.53 25.43 20.62
N ASP A 266 40.36 26.25 21.26
CA ASP A 266 40.11 27.69 21.38
C ASP A 266 40.06 28.35 19.98
N LYS A 267 39.28 29.43 19.83
CA LYS A 267 39.13 30.18 18.55
C LYS A 267 40.44 30.71 17.96
N SER A 268 41.50 30.77 18.77
CA SER A 268 42.86 31.18 18.38
C SER A 268 43.75 30.03 17.93
N GLN A 269 43.33 28.78 18.13
CA GLN A 269 44.03 27.59 17.69
C GLN A 269 43.39 27.07 16.41
N SER A 270 44.12 27.15 15.30
CA SER A 270 43.79 26.39 14.10
C SER A 270 44.09 24.92 14.38
N GLY A 271 43.16 24.22 15.03
CA GLY A 271 43.16 22.76 15.01
C GLY A 271 42.98 22.31 13.56
N GLU A 272 43.93 21.56 13.03
CA GLU A 272 43.80 20.94 11.71
C GLU A 272 42.69 19.89 11.79
N PHE A 273 41.48 20.29 11.42
CA PHE A 273 40.34 19.40 11.25
C PHE A 273 40.68 18.36 10.18
N SER A 274 40.57 17.08 10.54
CA SER A 274 40.64 15.96 9.60
C SER A 274 39.31 15.23 9.63
N GLY A 275 38.67 15.14 8.47
CA GLY A 275 37.32 14.62 8.34
C GLY A 275 36.69 14.94 6.99
N ALA A 276 35.51 14.39 6.77
CA ALA A 276 34.71 14.62 5.59
C ALA A 276 33.24 14.75 5.99
N THR A 277 32.47 15.57 5.28
CA THR A 277 31.03 15.62 5.45
C THR A 277 30.35 15.79 4.11
N GLY A 278 29.14 15.26 3.99
CA GLY A 278 28.32 15.46 2.82
C GLY A 278 26.94 14.86 2.97
N THR A 279 26.07 15.27 2.07
CA THR A 279 24.73 14.71 1.95
C THR A 279 24.69 13.73 0.78
N VAL A 280 24.11 12.55 1.00
CA VAL A 280 23.93 11.53 -0.04
C VAL A 280 22.46 11.17 -0.17
N LYS A 281 22.03 10.91 -1.40
CA LYS A 281 20.66 10.44 -1.67
C LYS A 281 20.55 8.95 -1.34
N VAL A 282 19.41 8.57 -0.79
CA VAL A 282 19.03 7.15 -0.71
C VAL A 282 18.71 6.65 -2.11
N GLN A 283 19.34 5.54 -2.50
CA GLN A 283 19.20 4.91 -3.81
C GLN A 283 18.39 3.63 -3.68
N GLN A 284 17.61 3.30 -4.72
CA GLN A 284 16.85 2.06 -4.75
C GLN A 284 17.79 0.85 -4.61
N GLY A 285 17.48 -0.05 -3.68
CA GLY A 285 18.23 -1.27 -3.45
C GLY A 285 17.49 -2.53 -3.89
N THR A 286 17.94 -3.68 -3.35
CA THR A 286 17.35 -5.01 -3.57
C THR A 286 16.90 -5.59 -2.23
N ASP A 287 16.04 -6.60 -2.25
CA ASP A 287 15.65 -7.36 -1.05
C ASP A 287 14.94 -6.55 0.03
N GLY A 288 14.21 -5.50 -0.38
CA GLY A 288 13.40 -4.68 0.54
C GLY A 288 14.18 -3.61 1.32
N LEU A 289 15.47 -3.44 1.05
CA LEU A 289 16.28 -2.36 1.63
C LEU A 289 16.90 -1.49 0.54
N ASN A 290 16.86 -0.18 0.75
CA ASN A 290 17.52 0.82 -0.08
C ASN A 290 19.00 0.96 0.32
N LYS A 291 19.81 1.53 -0.56
CA LYS A 291 21.27 1.64 -0.42
C LYS A 291 21.71 3.10 -0.40
N TRP A 292 22.86 3.35 0.18
CA TRP A 292 23.51 4.65 0.13
C TRP A 292 25.03 4.48 0.08
N VAL A 293 25.72 5.44 -0.54
CA VAL A 293 27.17 5.42 -0.72
C VAL A 293 27.70 6.84 -0.56
N PHE A 294 28.74 7.00 0.25
CA PHE A 294 29.49 8.23 0.44
C PHE A 294 30.96 8.00 0.07
N ASN A 295 31.46 8.80 -0.88
CA ASN A 295 32.85 8.76 -1.31
C ASN A 295 33.70 9.66 -0.42
N VAL A 296 34.78 9.11 0.13
CA VAL A 296 35.73 9.84 0.99
C VAL A 296 37.05 10.01 0.27
N ASP A 297 37.57 11.24 0.28
CA ASP A 297 38.94 11.57 -0.12
C ASP A 297 39.77 11.83 1.13
N ALA A 298 40.63 10.87 1.50
CA ALA A 298 41.43 10.92 2.72
C ALA A 298 42.75 11.69 2.55
N SER A 299 42.90 12.51 1.51
CA SER A 299 44.11 13.33 1.27
C SER A 299 44.45 14.32 2.38
N THR A 300 43.45 14.77 3.14
CA THR A 300 43.62 15.69 4.28
C THR A 300 43.57 14.97 5.63
N PHE A 301 43.38 13.64 5.63
CA PHE A 301 43.23 12.86 6.85
C PHE A 301 44.60 12.59 7.47
N LYS A 302 44.62 12.41 8.79
CA LYS A 302 45.79 11.96 9.55
C LYS A 302 45.56 10.53 10.06
N PRO A 303 46.64 9.78 10.39
CA PRO A 303 46.49 8.51 11.05
C PRO A 303 45.78 8.69 12.40
N ASP A 304 44.60 8.08 12.55
CA ASP A 304 43.77 8.14 13.75
C ASP A 304 42.62 7.12 13.62
N GLU A 305 41.89 6.91 14.72
CA GLU A 305 40.55 6.33 14.67
C GLU A 305 39.54 7.41 14.28
N TYR A 306 38.58 7.08 13.42
CA TYR A 306 37.54 7.98 12.94
C TYR A 306 36.16 7.41 13.25
N ILE A 307 35.25 8.30 13.65
CA ILE A 307 33.83 8.03 13.79
C ILE A 307 33.14 8.48 12.51
N VAL A 308 32.40 7.57 11.89
CA VAL A 308 31.39 7.88 10.88
C VAL A 308 30.04 7.97 11.57
N ARG A 309 29.35 9.10 11.40
CA ARG A 309 27.97 9.30 11.81
C ARG A 309 27.10 9.49 10.58
N VAL A 310 26.05 8.69 10.46
CA VAL A 310 25.06 8.75 9.39
C VAL A 310 23.74 9.14 10.01
N SER A 311 23.11 10.20 9.52
CA SER A 311 21.83 10.67 10.05
C SER A 311 20.82 10.99 8.94
N GLY A 312 19.55 10.65 9.17
CA GLY A 312 18.47 11.06 8.29
C GLY A 312 18.21 12.56 8.41
N VAL A 313 18.19 13.26 7.28
CA VAL A 313 17.95 14.71 7.26
C VAL A 313 16.54 15.06 7.76
N THR A 314 15.56 14.21 7.46
CA THR A 314 14.13 14.42 7.74
C THR A 314 13.54 13.40 8.72
N THR A 315 14.22 12.28 8.97
CA THR A 315 13.64 11.10 9.63
C THR A 315 14.22 10.80 11.02
N GLY A 316 15.14 11.62 11.53
CA GLY A 316 15.66 11.53 12.91
C GLY A 316 16.50 10.27 13.21
N VAL A 317 16.66 9.36 12.26
CA VAL A 317 17.49 8.15 12.39
C VAL A 317 18.97 8.54 12.47
N VAL A 318 19.73 7.84 13.31
CA VAL A 318 21.17 8.03 13.47
C VAL A 318 21.84 6.67 13.64
N GLU A 319 22.95 6.44 12.93
CA GLU A 319 23.83 5.29 13.10
C GLU A 319 25.29 5.74 13.13
N THR A 320 26.13 4.98 13.82
CA THR A 320 27.56 5.31 13.96
C THR A 320 28.44 4.09 13.77
N SER A 321 29.62 4.29 13.19
CA SER A 321 30.64 3.24 13.06
C SER A 321 32.03 3.80 13.23
N LEU A 322 32.96 2.96 13.68
CA LEU A 322 34.37 3.30 13.85
C LEU A 322 35.21 2.65 12.75
N PHE A 323 36.24 3.34 12.30
CA PHE A 323 37.27 2.78 11.43
C PHE A 323 38.62 3.47 11.65
N ASN A 324 39.70 2.79 11.28
CA ASN A 324 41.06 3.33 11.42
C ASN A 324 41.57 3.86 10.09
N VAL A 325 42.26 5.00 10.15
CA VAL A 325 43.12 5.47 9.07
C VAL A 325 44.56 5.34 9.55
N VAL A 326 45.41 4.69 8.75
CA VAL A 326 46.83 4.43 9.03
C VAL A 326 47.74 5.15 8.04
N GLU A 327 49.02 5.27 8.35
CA GLU A 327 50.00 5.89 7.45
C GLU A 327 50.05 5.22 6.07
N ALA A 328 50.26 6.02 5.03
CA ALA A 328 50.37 5.52 3.66
C ALA A 328 51.57 4.57 3.53
N GLY A 329 51.30 3.30 3.20
CA GLY A 329 52.34 2.26 3.08
C GLY A 329 52.58 1.43 4.34
N ALA A 330 51.81 1.65 5.41
CA ALA A 330 51.70 0.66 6.48
C ALA A 330 51.10 -0.64 5.89
N ILE A 331 51.76 -1.77 6.14
CA ILE A 331 51.24 -3.10 5.77
C ILE A 331 49.96 -3.29 6.58
N PRO A 332 48.82 -3.71 5.99
CA PRO A 332 47.62 -3.98 6.75
C PRO A 332 47.98 -5.00 7.82
N THR A 333 47.83 -4.62 9.09
CA THR A 333 47.98 -5.60 10.15
C THR A 333 46.78 -6.54 9.98
N PRO A 334 46.98 -7.84 9.74
CA PRO A 334 45.85 -8.75 9.61
C PRO A 334 45.00 -8.59 10.87
N THR A 335 43.70 -8.32 10.69
CA THR A 335 42.72 -8.45 11.76
C THR A 335 43.04 -9.75 12.49
N PRO A 336 43.23 -9.75 13.82
CA PRO A 336 43.44 -11.01 14.52
C PRO A 336 42.23 -11.87 14.17
N VAL A 337 42.48 -12.93 13.41
CA VAL A 337 41.53 -14.03 13.30
C VAL A 337 41.27 -14.41 14.74
N VAL A 338 40.05 -14.21 15.23
CA VAL A 338 39.61 -14.81 16.47
C VAL A 338 39.73 -16.30 16.20
N VAL A 339 40.86 -16.88 16.60
CA VAL A 339 40.99 -18.32 16.73
C VAL A 339 40.04 -18.64 17.86
N GLU A 340 38.84 -19.09 17.50
CA GLU A 340 37.95 -19.71 18.46
C GLU A 340 38.79 -20.76 19.20
N THR A 341 39.03 -20.49 20.47
CA THR A 341 39.59 -21.50 21.37
C THR A 341 38.57 -22.63 21.33
N PRO A 342 38.95 -23.87 20.98
CA PRO A 342 37.98 -24.96 20.94
C PRO A 342 37.38 -25.08 22.35
N GLU A 343 36.10 -24.76 22.44
CA GLU A 343 35.32 -24.91 23.65
C GLU A 343 35.44 -26.38 24.08
N ALA A 344 35.80 -26.61 25.34
CA ALA A 344 35.96 -27.95 25.87
C ALA A 344 34.64 -28.71 25.67
N THR A 345 34.72 -29.84 24.99
CA THR A 345 33.62 -30.79 24.80
C THR A 345 32.98 -31.07 26.16
N PRO A 346 31.68 -30.74 26.38
CA PRO A 346 31.01 -31.18 27.58
C PRO A 346 30.90 -32.71 27.55
N GLU A 347 31.28 -33.33 28.65
CA GLU A 347 31.17 -34.76 28.93
C GLU A 347 29.70 -35.21 28.70
N PRO A 348 29.45 -36.38 28.09
CA PRO A 348 28.09 -36.81 27.76
C PRO A 348 27.26 -37.02 29.02
N THR A 349 26.24 -36.18 29.19
CA THR A 349 25.14 -36.40 30.14
C THR A 349 24.41 -37.70 29.78
N PRO A 350 24.15 -38.62 30.74
CA PRO A 350 23.47 -39.88 30.47
C PRO A 350 22.04 -39.63 29.97
N GLU A 351 21.65 -40.39 28.93
CA GLU A 351 20.31 -40.36 28.34
C GLU A 351 19.21 -40.63 29.39
N PRO A 352 18.10 -39.88 29.37
CA PRO A 352 16.94 -40.21 30.18
C PRO A 352 16.23 -41.45 29.60
N THR A 353 16.06 -42.46 30.46
CA THR A 353 15.22 -43.63 30.21
C THR A 353 13.81 -43.21 29.82
N THR A 354 13.36 -43.63 28.62
CA THR A 354 12.01 -43.39 28.13
C THR A 354 11.01 -44.27 28.89
N VAL A 355 10.02 -43.62 29.51
CA VAL A 355 8.81 -44.28 30.04
C VAL A 355 7.80 -44.38 28.89
N PRO A 356 7.13 -45.53 28.70
CA PRO A 356 6.17 -45.70 27.60
C PRO A 356 4.94 -44.78 27.77
N PRO A 357 4.34 -44.30 26.66
CA PRO A 357 3.19 -43.42 26.72
C PRO A 357 1.91 -44.17 27.14
N THR A 358 1.14 -43.53 28.01
CA THR A 358 -0.25 -43.86 28.36
C THR A 358 -1.16 -43.64 27.13
N PRO A 359 -2.08 -44.55 26.78
CA PRO A 359 -2.98 -44.34 25.64
C PRO A 359 -4.04 -43.27 25.95
N GLU A 360 -4.20 -42.32 25.02
CA GLU A 360 -5.30 -41.34 25.02
C GLU A 360 -6.64 -41.98 24.61
N PRO A 361 -7.79 -41.49 25.13
CA PRO A 361 -9.10 -41.99 24.75
C PRO A 361 -9.54 -41.47 23.37
N THR A 362 -10.08 -42.38 22.56
CA THR A 362 -10.67 -42.10 21.25
C THR A 362 -11.93 -41.25 21.37
N THR A 363 -11.95 -40.07 20.75
CA THR A 363 -13.17 -39.28 20.53
C THR A 363 -13.68 -39.51 19.11
N VAL A 364 -15.00 -39.66 19.00
CA VAL A 364 -15.73 -39.92 17.75
C VAL A 364 -15.84 -38.63 16.93
N PRO A 365 -15.65 -38.64 15.60
CA PRO A 365 -15.73 -37.44 14.78
C PRO A 365 -17.20 -36.96 14.61
N PRO A 366 -17.47 -35.65 14.67
CA PRO A 366 -18.76 -35.10 14.26
C PRO A 366 -18.88 -34.99 12.73
N THR A 367 -20.09 -35.22 12.25
CA THR A 367 -20.57 -35.05 10.86
C THR A 367 -20.29 -33.63 10.32
N PRO A 368 -19.86 -33.46 9.05
CA PRO A 368 -19.62 -32.12 8.49
C PRO A 368 -20.94 -31.45 8.07
N GLU A 369 -21.14 -30.23 8.56
CA GLU A 369 -22.14 -29.26 8.07
C GLU A 369 -21.41 -28.25 7.15
N PRO A 370 -22.00 -27.80 6.03
CA PRO A 370 -21.27 -27.01 5.04
C PRO A 370 -21.01 -25.59 5.55
N THR A 371 -19.74 -25.25 5.75
CA THR A 371 -19.30 -23.87 6.05
C THR A 371 -18.96 -23.13 4.77
N GLN A 372 -19.71 -22.08 4.50
CA GLN A 372 -19.38 -21.05 3.53
C GLN A 372 -18.22 -20.22 4.12
N GLN A 373 -17.00 -20.42 3.62
CA GLN A 373 -15.86 -19.59 3.99
C GLN A 373 -15.99 -18.20 3.36
N SER A 374 -16.21 -17.18 4.18
CA SER A 374 -15.87 -15.80 3.83
C SER A 374 -14.34 -15.67 3.78
N PRO A 375 -13.73 -15.10 2.72
CA PRO A 375 -12.28 -14.93 2.67
C PRO A 375 -11.85 -13.82 3.66
N GLY A 376 -11.51 -14.21 4.89
CA GLY A 376 -10.71 -13.40 5.80
C GLY A 376 -9.36 -13.02 5.17
N PHE A 377 -8.62 -12.08 5.76
CA PHE A 377 -7.28 -11.72 5.30
C PHE A 377 -6.34 -12.93 5.43
N GLY A 378 -6.35 -13.81 4.42
CA GLY A 378 -5.44 -14.94 4.32
C GLY A 378 -4.02 -14.39 4.24
N ALA A 379 -3.13 -14.94 5.07
CA ALA A 379 -1.74 -14.53 5.19
C ALA A 379 -1.06 -14.48 3.81
N LEU A 380 -0.94 -13.28 3.24
CA LEU A 380 -0.12 -13.04 2.07
C LEU A 380 1.34 -13.01 2.54
N VAL A 381 2.02 -14.12 2.33
CA VAL A 381 3.48 -14.18 2.32
C VAL A 381 3.92 -13.31 1.14
N ALA A 382 4.56 -12.19 1.44
CA ALA A 382 5.11 -11.29 0.42
C ALA A 382 6.25 -12.00 -0.34
N LEU A 383 5.97 -12.42 -1.57
CA LEU A 383 7.00 -12.82 -2.54
C LEU A 383 7.46 -11.56 -3.28
N ALA A 384 8.68 -11.12 -2.96
CA ALA A 384 9.37 -10.07 -3.69
C ALA A 384 10.11 -10.66 -4.91
N GLY A 385 9.92 -10.02 -6.07
CA GLY A 385 10.95 -9.86 -7.11
C GLY A 385 11.09 -10.94 -8.20
N LEU A 386 10.69 -10.61 -9.44
CA LEU A 386 11.64 -10.32 -10.54
C LEU A 386 10.88 -9.98 -11.83
N GLY A 387 11.01 -8.73 -12.27
CA GLY A 387 10.80 -8.35 -13.66
C GLY A 387 12.15 -8.26 -14.37
N ALA A 388 12.28 -8.90 -15.54
CA ALA A 388 13.24 -8.50 -16.57
C ALA A 388 12.75 -8.90 -17.98
N VAL A 389 13.05 -8.01 -18.91
CA VAL A 389 12.55 -7.80 -20.28
C VAL A 389 13.10 -8.77 -21.34
N ALA A 390 12.23 -9.09 -22.32
CA ALA A 390 12.37 -9.48 -23.75
C ALA A 390 13.72 -9.87 -24.40
N PHE A 391 13.69 -10.87 -25.30
CA PHE A 391 14.04 -10.72 -26.74
C PHE A 391 13.58 -11.90 -27.63
N LEU A 392 13.27 -11.57 -28.89
CA LEU A 392 12.92 -12.44 -30.04
C LEU A 392 13.90 -13.61 -30.31
N VAL A 393 13.43 -14.69 -30.98
CA VAL A 393 13.78 -15.04 -32.39
C VAL A 393 13.23 -16.42 -32.84
N MET A 394 12.64 -16.37 -34.05
CA MET A 394 12.46 -17.36 -35.15
C MET A 394 11.56 -18.60 -35.05
N ARG A 395 10.60 -18.55 -35.99
CA ARG A 395 9.83 -19.59 -36.66
C ARG A 395 10.72 -20.49 -37.54
N ARG A 396 10.50 -21.81 -37.47
CA ARG A 396 10.67 -22.89 -38.48
C ARG A 396 10.11 -24.16 -37.82
N ASN A 397 9.17 -24.93 -38.35
CA ASN A 397 8.61 -25.11 -39.70
C ASN A 397 7.09 -25.03 -39.69
#